data_AF-A0A699RXF4-F1
#
_entry.id   AF-A0A699RXF4-F1
#
_cell.length_a   1.000
_cell.length_b   1.000
_cell.length_c   1.000
_cell.angle_alpha   90.00
_cell.angle_beta   90.00
_cell.angle_gamma   90.00
#
_symmetry.space_group_name_H-M   'P 1'
#
loop_
_entity.id
_entity.type
_entity.pdbx_description
1 polymer ?
#
loop_
_entity_poly.entity_id
_entity_poly.type
_entity_poly.pdbx_seq_one_letter_code
_entity_poly.pdbx_strand_id
1 'polypeptide(L)'
;GTEGVVKLTQWFKRMEIVFRISNYLAKNQVKFATCTLLASALTWWNSHIRIVGNDAAYVMTWIELKKKMADKYYPRNEMKKVETEFWNLEVQGTDVTRYNQRF
;
A
#
# COMPACT_ATOMS: atom_id res chain seq x y z
N GLY A 1 -5.80 -2.46 -12.08
CA GLY A 1 -4.62 -1.98 -12.81
C GLY A 1 -3.39 -2.14 -11.94
N THR A 2 -2.36 -2.80 -12.45
CA THR A 2 -1.07 -3.09 -11.78
C THR A 2 -0.32 -1.83 -11.32
N GLU A 3 -0.55 -0.67 -11.94
CA GLU A 3 0.06 0.60 -11.53
C GLU A 3 -0.36 1.05 -10.12
N GLY A 4 -1.60 0.78 -9.70
CA GLY A 4 -2.07 1.13 -8.35
C GLY A 4 -1.39 0.28 -7.27
N VAL A 5 -1.18 -1.00 -7.57
CA VAL A 5 -0.48 -2.01 -6.75
C VAL A 5 0.97 -1.56 -6.50
N VAL A 6 1.70 -1.18 -7.56
CA VAL A 6 3.09 -0.72 -7.47
C VAL A 6 3.20 0.58 -6.66
N LYS A 7 2.34 1.57 -6.95
CA LYS A 7 2.34 2.86 -6.22
C LYS A 7 2.08 2.69 -4.73
N LEU A 8 1.14 1.82 -4.36
CA LEU A 8 0.85 1.53 -2.95
C LEU A 8 2.03 0.82 -2.26
N THR A 9 2.65 -0.17 -2.91
CA THR A 9 3.84 -0.85 -2.38
C THR A 9 4.98 0.14 -2.14
N GLN A 10 5.24 1.03 -3.10
CA GLN A 10 6.30 2.04 -2.98
C GLN A 10 6.02 3.03 -1.86
N TRP A 11 4.75 3.44 -1.70
CA TRP A 11 4.34 4.32 -0.61
C TRP A 11 4.54 3.67 0.76
N PHE A 12 4.18 2.39 0.94
CA PHE A 12 4.45 1.66 2.18
C PHE A 12 5.93 1.63 2.53
N LYS A 13 6.80 1.28 1.56
CA LYS A 13 8.26 1.26 1.76
C LYS A 13 8.78 2.63 2.18
N ARG A 14 8.31 3.71 1.54
CA ARG A 14 8.70 5.08 1.89
C ARG A 14 8.31 5.43 3.33
N MET A 15 7.09 5.10 3.76
CA MET A 15 6.64 5.37 5.13
C MET A 15 7.44 4.57 6.16
N GLU A 16 7.75 3.30 5.88
CA GLU A 16 8.59 2.46 6.76
C GLU A 16 9.99 3.05 6.95
N ILE A 17 10.60 3.59 5.89
CA ILE A 17 11.88 4.30 5.97
C ILE A 17 11.76 5.54 6.85
N VAL A 18 10.73 6.36 6.63
CA VAL A 18 10.49 7.58 7.44
C VAL A 18 10.32 7.24 8.91
N PHE A 19 9.53 6.20 9.24
CA PHE A 19 9.32 5.78 10.63
C PHE A 19 10.61 5.29 11.28
N ARG A 20 11.44 4.55 10.54
CA ARG A 20 12.73 4.05 11.02
C ARG A 20 13.73 5.18 11.29
N ILE A 21 13.87 6.13 10.36
CA ILE A 21 14.82 7.25 10.50
C ILE A 21 14.38 8.19 11.63
N SER A 22 13.07 8.46 11.73
CA SER A 22 12.52 9.42 12.69
C SER A 22 12.33 8.85 14.10
N ASN A 23 12.65 7.56 14.32
CA ASN A 23 12.36 6.82 15.55
C ASN A 23 10.92 7.01 16.05
N TYR A 24 9.96 6.98 15.12
CA TYR A 24 8.58 7.39 15.39
C TYR A 24 7.86 6.37 16.26
N LEU A 25 7.22 6.83 17.34
CA LEU A 25 6.40 5.96 18.19
C LEU A 25 5.23 5.38 17.37
N ALA A 26 4.98 4.08 17.54
CA ALA A 26 3.92 3.36 16.84
C ALA A 26 2.56 4.09 16.85
N LYS A 27 2.21 4.71 17.99
CA LYS A 27 0.97 5.49 18.17
C LYS A 27 0.79 6.68 17.22
N ASN A 28 1.86 7.18 16.62
CA ASN A 28 1.82 8.34 15.72
C ASN A 28 1.95 7.94 14.24
N GLN A 29 2.31 6.70 13.93
CA GLN A 29 2.59 6.25 12.56
C GLN A 29 1.37 6.40 11.65
N VAL A 30 0.19 5.97 12.09
CA VAL A 30 -1.05 6.09 11.30
C VAL A 30 -1.41 7.55 11.05
N LYS A 31 -1.33 8.41 12.06
CA LYS A 31 -1.58 9.86 11.92
C LYS A 31 -0.68 10.51 10.87
N PHE A 32 0.61 10.14 10.89
CA PHE A 32 1.56 10.68 9.92
C PHE A 32 1.32 10.10 8.53
N ALA A 33 1.12 8.79 8.39
CA ALA A 33 0.88 8.20 7.08
C ALA A 33 -0.37 8.81 6.42
N THR A 34 -1.46 8.96 7.17
CA THR A 34 -2.73 9.43 6.63
C THR A 34 -2.70 10.89 6.18
N CYS A 35 -1.81 11.73 6.75
CA CYS A 35 -1.63 13.10 6.29
C CYS A 35 -0.94 13.20 4.92
N THR A 36 -0.28 12.12 4.47
CA THR A 36 0.37 12.07 3.14
C THR A 36 -0.55 11.54 2.04
N LEU A 37 -1.77 11.10 2.37
CA LEU A 37 -2.71 10.56 1.40
C LEU A 37 -3.27 11.66 0.50
N LEU A 38 -3.44 11.33 -0.77
CA LEU A 38 -3.93 12.24 -1.80
C LEU A 38 -5.11 11.62 -2.56
N ALA A 39 -5.93 12.49 -3.16
CA ALA A 39 -7.02 12.13 -4.07
C ALA A 39 -7.91 10.99 -3.54
N SER A 40 -8.05 9.90 -4.30
CA SER A 40 -8.94 8.77 -3.98
C SER A 40 -8.59 8.07 -2.66
N ALA A 41 -7.32 8.05 -2.26
CA ALA A 41 -6.88 7.47 -0.99
C ALA A 41 -7.31 8.32 0.21
N LEU A 42 -7.23 9.65 0.08
CA LEU A 42 -7.72 10.57 1.11
C LEU A 42 -9.24 10.48 1.26
N THR A 43 -9.97 10.44 0.15
CA THR A 43 -11.44 10.26 0.17
C THR A 43 -11.83 8.94 0.85
N TRP A 44 -11.11 7.86 0.57
CA TRP A 44 -11.32 6.58 1.24
C TRP A 44 -11.05 6.66 2.75
N TRP A 45 -9.94 7.27 3.16
CA TRP A 45 -9.59 7.42 4.58
C TRP A 45 -10.64 8.25 5.34
N ASN A 46 -11.11 9.35 4.76
CA ASN A 46 -12.17 10.17 5.36
C ASN A 46 -13.48 9.39 5.52
N SER A 47 -13.84 8.57 4.52
CA SER A 47 -14.98 7.67 4.65
C SER A 47 -14.78 6.62 5.74
N HIS A 48 -13.56 6.11 5.92
CA HIS A 48 -13.25 5.16 6.99
C HIS A 48 -13.45 5.80 8.36
N ILE A 49 -12.89 7.00 8.59
CA ILE A 49 -13.08 7.78 9.82
C ILE A 49 -14.58 8.01 10.10
N ARG A 50 -15.38 8.34 9.08
CA ARG A 50 -16.82 8.54 9.25
C ARG A 50 -17.56 7.28 9.72
N ILE A 51 -17.08 6.10 9.34
CA ILE A 51 -17.70 4.81 9.69
C ILE A 51 -17.29 4.36 11.09
N VAL A 52 -15.99 4.42 11.41
CA VAL A 52 -15.46 3.84 12.65
C VAL A 52 -15.29 4.86 13.78
N GLY A 53 -15.35 6.16 13.47
CA GLY A 53 -15.05 7.24 14.41
C GLY A 53 -13.56 7.57 14.47
N ASN A 54 -13.26 8.82 14.84
CA ASN A 54 -11.90 9.37 14.86
C ASN A 54 -10.98 8.60 15.83
N ASP A 55 -11.45 8.33 17.03
CA ASP A 55 -10.64 7.71 18.08
C ASP A 55 -10.28 6.27 17.72
N ALA A 56 -11.26 5.48 17.26
CA ALA A 56 -11.03 4.11 16.81
C ALA A 56 -10.10 4.06 15.59
N ALA A 57 -10.25 5.00 14.64
CA ALA A 57 -9.40 5.05 13.45
C ALA A 57 -7.93 5.30 13.80
N TYR A 58 -7.64 6.12 14.81
CA TYR A 58 -6.26 6.46 15.21
C TYR A 58 -5.66 5.56 16.29
N VAL A 59 -6.45 4.68 16.91
CA VAL A 59 -5.93 3.57 17.74
C VAL A 59 -5.36 2.44 16.86
N MET A 60 -5.77 2.38 15.59
CA MET A 60 -5.26 1.41 14.61
C MET A 60 -3.73 1.43 14.51
N THR A 61 -3.14 0.25 14.40
CA THR A 61 -1.72 0.08 14.12
C THR A 61 -1.39 0.30 12.65
N TRP A 62 -0.12 0.58 12.36
CA TRP A 62 0.35 0.66 10.97
C TRP A 62 0.08 -0.62 10.18
N ILE A 63 0.21 -1.79 10.81
CA ILE A 63 -0.02 -3.11 10.17
C ILE A 63 -1.47 -3.25 9.72
N GLU A 64 -2.42 -2.86 10.57
CA GLU A 64 -3.85 -2.91 10.24
C GLU A 64 -4.20 -1.93 9.13
N LEU A 65 -3.61 -0.73 9.13
CA LEU A 65 -3.80 0.24 8.04
C LEU A 65 -3.30 -0.32 6.71
N LYS A 66 -2.08 -0.91 6.70
CA LYS A 66 -1.53 -1.56 5.49
C LYS A 66 -2.48 -2.63 4.96
N LYS A 67 -3.01 -3.48 5.83
CA LYS A 67 -3.97 -4.52 5.45
C LYS A 67 -5.25 -3.94 4.83
N LYS A 68 -5.85 -2.92 5.46
CA LYS A 68 -7.07 -2.28 4.92
C LYS A 68 -6.84 -1.61 3.57
N MET A 69 -5.72 -0.90 3.40
CA MET A 69 -5.37 -0.30 2.11
C MET A 69 -5.08 -1.38 1.07
N ALA A 70 -4.43 -2.48 1.49
CA ALA A 70 -4.18 -3.60 0.61
C ALA A 70 -5.49 -4.24 0.12
N ASP A 71 -6.44 -4.53 1.02
CA ASP A 71 -7.75 -5.08 0.66
C ASP A 71 -8.53 -4.17 -0.30
N LYS A 72 -8.35 -2.85 -0.18
CA LYS A 72 -9.02 -1.85 -1.03
C LYS A 72 -8.39 -1.72 -2.42
N TYR A 73 -7.06 -1.75 -2.51
CA TYR A 73 -6.30 -1.34 -3.69
C TYR A 73 -5.51 -2.48 -4.37
N TYR A 74 -5.34 -3.63 -3.73
CA TYR A 74 -4.95 -4.90 -4.37
C TYR A 74 -6.18 -5.80 -4.52
N PRO A 75 -7.04 -5.57 -5.53
CA PRO A 75 -8.13 -6.49 -5.77
C PRO A 75 -7.53 -7.84 -6.20
N ARG A 76 -8.03 -8.93 -5.61
CA ARG A 76 -7.45 -10.29 -5.69
C ARG A 76 -7.26 -10.82 -7.12
N ASN A 77 -8.07 -10.32 -8.05
CA ASN A 77 -7.99 -10.60 -9.48
C ASN A 77 -6.75 -9.99 -10.13
N GLU A 78 -6.28 -8.83 -9.69
CA GLU A 78 -5.07 -8.18 -10.20
C GLU A 78 -3.81 -8.87 -9.68
N MET A 79 -3.80 -9.38 -8.45
CA MET A 79 -2.68 -10.20 -7.95
C MET A 79 -2.53 -11.48 -8.78
N LYS A 80 -3.63 -12.18 -9.05
CA LYS A 80 -3.61 -13.33 -9.96
C LYS A 80 -3.12 -12.96 -11.36
N LYS A 81 -3.44 -11.77 -11.84
CA LYS A 81 -2.97 -11.28 -13.14
C LYS A 81 -1.46 -11.04 -13.12
N VAL A 82 -0.92 -10.39 -12.08
CA VAL A 82 0.53 -10.19 -11.91
C VAL A 82 1.25 -11.53 -11.75
N GLU A 83 0.72 -12.47 -10.96
CA GLU A 83 1.26 -13.82 -10.82
C GLU A 83 1.26 -14.58 -12.15
N THR A 84 0.17 -14.48 -12.93
CA THR A 84 0.09 -15.12 -14.26
C THR A 84 1.05 -14.48 -15.25
N GLU A 85 1.16 -13.15 -15.26
CA GLU A 85 2.15 -12.43 -16.08
C GLU A 85 3.58 -12.82 -15.69
N PHE A 86 3.88 -12.91 -14.41
CA PHE A 86 5.19 -13.36 -13.90
C PHE A 86 5.51 -14.79 -14.34
N TRP A 87 4.58 -15.73 -14.14
CA TRP A 87 4.73 -17.11 -14.59
C TRP A 87 4.96 -17.20 -16.11
N ASN A 88 4.19 -16.45 -16.91
CA ASN A 88 4.37 -16.42 -18.36
C ASN A 88 5.74 -15.85 -18.77
N LEU A 89 6.25 -14.84 -18.05
CA LEU A 89 7.57 -14.24 -18.30
C LEU A 89 8.72 -15.19 -17.94
N GLU A 90 8.59 -15.90 -16.81
CA GLU A 90 9.56 -16.93 -16.38
C GLU A 90 9.60 -18.09 -17.38
N VAL A 91 8.44 -18.54 -17.84
CA VAL A 91 8.31 -19.59 -18.87
C VAL A 91 8.85 -19.14 -20.24
N GLN A 92 8.77 -17.84 -20.57
CA GLN A 92 9.27 -17.29 -21.84
C GLN A 92 10.75 -16.85 -21.81
N GLY A 93 11.46 -17.00 -20.68
CA GLY A 93 12.90 -16.76 -20.60
C GLY A 93 13.35 -15.34 -20.98
N THR A 94 12.50 -14.33 -20.75
CA THR A 94 12.86 -12.93 -21.05
C THR A 94 13.67 -12.31 -19.91
N ASP A 95 14.76 -11.64 -20.29
CA ASP A 95 15.77 -11.03 -19.42
C ASP A 95 15.15 -10.27 -18.23
N VAL A 96 15.36 -10.85 -17.04
CA VAL A 96 14.94 -10.40 -15.69
C VAL A 96 15.17 -8.89 -15.49
N THR A 97 16.14 -8.32 -16.20
CA THR A 97 16.49 -6.90 -16.17
C THR A 97 15.31 -5.98 -16.55
N ARG A 98 14.45 -6.38 -17.49
CA ARG A 98 13.29 -5.56 -17.91
C ARG A 98 12.13 -5.61 -16.91
N TYR A 99 12.02 -6.68 -16.14
CA TYR A 99 11.00 -6.84 -15.10
C TYR A 99 11.27 -5.91 -13.90
N ASN A 100 12.53 -5.82 -13.45
CA ASN A 100 12.96 -4.93 -12.36
C ASN A 100 12.82 -3.44 -12.68
N GLN A 101 12.74 -3.05 -13.96
CA GLN A 101 12.47 -1.66 -14.36
C GLN A 101 10.98 -1.32 -14.39
N ARG A 102 10.10 -2.32 -14.39
CA ARG A 102 8.65 -2.17 -14.58
C ARG A 102 7.85 -2.35 -13.29
N PHE A 103 8.37 -3.09 -12.31
CA PHE A 103 7.76 -3.42 -11.03
C PHE A 103 8.73 -3.18 -9.86
#